data_AF-A0A662T7D8-F1
#
_entry.id   AF-A0A662T7D8-F1
#
_cell.length_a   1.000
_cell.length_b   1.000
_cell.length_c   1.000
_cell.angle_alpha   90.00
_cell.angle_beta   90.00
_cell.angle_gamma   90.00
#
_symmetry.space_group_name_H-M   'P 1'
#
loop_
_entity.id
_entity.type
_entity.pdbx_description
1 polymer ?
#
loop_
_entity_poly.entity_id
_entity_poly.type
_entity_poly.pdbx_seq_one_letter_code
_entity_poly.pdbx_strand_id
1 'polypeptide(L)'
;GFFRHTEWKWYEWDAYVLGNLQRLLTLRLPINVGVSRKSFIGEILNQRNPEERLIGSVVAEAIAVLNGARSIRTHNVNETAQAIKLAEKIRVKRRSFEEFGVQAEELSGQLRKIDLMDFLIGLGVEEKGAEIMSKKGEFKVILLENIPILLSLVLKQEMLSSGGDVAIPKKALFGGEGLVNVVLFGTVAQLEKVIKKLKMMRFNSLRKRNLIDAPEMAEVLSAFI
;
A
#
# COMPACT_ATOMS: atom_id res chain seq x y z
N GLY A 1 -4.99 -23.09 14.66
CA GLY A 1 -4.15 -22.20 13.84
C GLY A 1 -3.64 -21.11 14.72
N PHE A 2 -2.38 -20.70 14.55
CA PHE A 2 -1.66 -19.81 15.48
C PHE A 2 -2.30 -18.42 15.69
N PHE A 3 -3.33 -18.05 14.90
CA PHE A 3 -4.06 -16.77 14.98
C PHE A 3 -5.59 -16.94 15.10
N ARG A 4 -6.08 -17.95 15.82
CA ARG A 4 -7.53 -18.11 16.06
C ARG A 4 -8.09 -17.19 17.16
N HIS A 5 -7.24 -16.41 17.81
CA HIS A 5 -7.57 -15.55 18.95
C HIS A 5 -7.14 -14.10 18.70
N THR A 6 -7.48 -13.57 17.53
CA THR A 6 -7.32 -12.16 17.16
C THR A 6 -8.69 -11.54 16.95
N GLU A 7 -8.79 -10.20 16.93
CA GLU A 7 -10.02 -9.50 16.51
C GLU A 7 -10.43 -9.86 15.08
N TRP A 8 -9.45 -10.24 14.25
CA TRP A 8 -9.67 -10.66 12.88
C TRP A 8 -10.15 -12.09 12.82
N LYS A 9 -11.11 -12.35 11.93
CA LYS A 9 -11.47 -13.72 11.60
C LYS A 9 -10.28 -14.38 10.90
N TRP A 10 -9.96 -15.60 11.29
CA TRP A 10 -8.77 -16.31 10.80
C TRP A 10 -8.70 -16.44 9.27
N TYR A 11 -9.84 -16.53 8.56
CA TYR A 11 -9.85 -16.61 7.10
C TYR A 11 -9.59 -15.25 6.42
N GLU A 12 -9.93 -14.14 7.09
CA GLU A 12 -9.59 -12.78 6.64
C GLU A 12 -8.08 -12.55 6.81
N TRP A 13 -7.50 -13.07 7.89
CA TRP A 13 -6.06 -13.06 8.11
C TRP A 13 -5.30 -13.84 7.04
N ASP A 14 -5.70 -15.07 6.76
CA ASP A 14 -5.06 -15.91 5.72
C ASP A 14 -5.14 -15.24 4.33
N ALA A 15 -6.29 -14.65 4.00
CA ALA A 15 -6.46 -13.88 2.76
C ALA A 15 -5.59 -12.61 2.74
N TYR A 16 -5.48 -11.90 3.87
CA TYR A 16 -4.62 -10.72 4.01
C TYR A 16 -3.15 -11.07 3.78
N VAL A 17 -2.66 -12.16 4.39
CA VAL A 17 -1.27 -12.63 4.18
C VAL A 17 -1.03 -12.98 2.71
N LEU A 18 -1.95 -13.71 2.08
CA LEU A 18 -1.84 -14.07 0.65
C LEU A 18 -1.85 -12.84 -0.26
N GLY A 19 -2.69 -11.85 0.04
CA GLY A 19 -2.76 -10.57 -0.69
C GLY A 19 -1.51 -9.70 -0.53
N ASN A 20 -0.74 -9.91 0.54
CA ASN A 20 0.41 -9.08 0.91
C ASN A 20 1.75 -9.85 0.91
N LEU A 21 1.86 -10.97 0.19
CA LEU A 21 3.11 -11.77 0.14
C LEU A 21 4.34 -10.95 -0.28
N GLN A 22 4.14 -9.90 -1.08
CA GLN A 22 5.21 -9.00 -1.51
C GLN A 22 5.95 -8.36 -0.33
N ARG A 23 5.30 -8.20 0.83
CA ARG A 23 5.95 -7.65 2.02
C ARG A 23 7.07 -8.56 2.55
N LEU A 24 7.01 -9.87 2.28
CA LEU A 24 8.04 -10.84 2.69
C LEU A 24 9.29 -10.80 1.80
N LEU A 25 9.29 -10.04 0.70
CA LEU A 25 10.45 -9.91 -0.17
C LEU A 25 11.62 -9.22 0.52
N THR A 26 11.35 -8.47 1.59
CA THR A 26 12.36 -7.86 2.46
C THR A 26 13.33 -8.88 3.02
N LEU A 27 12.89 -10.14 3.19
CA LEU A 27 13.70 -11.26 3.63
C LEU A 27 14.75 -11.71 2.60
N ARG A 28 14.65 -11.24 1.34
CA ARG A 28 15.54 -11.61 0.23
C ARG A 28 15.65 -13.12 -0.03
N LEU A 29 14.60 -13.87 0.32
CA LEU A 29 14.53 -15.32 0.13
C LEU A 29 13.35 -15.71 -0.76
N PRO A 30 13.43 -16.86 -1.47
CA PRO A 30 12.29 -17.47 -2.15
C PRO A 30 11.10 -17.70 -1.23
N ILE A 31 9.91 -17.24 -1.64
CA ILE A 31 8.66 -17.50 -0.91
C ILE A 31 8.02 -18.78 -1.46
N ASN A 32 7.80 -19.77 -0.59
CA ASN A 32 7.02 -20.98 -0.89
C ASN A 32 5.62 -20.86 -0.27
N VAL A 33 4.56 -21.11 -1.04
CA VAL A 33 3.17 -20.97 -0.61
C VAL A 33 2.41 -22.28 -0.75
N GLY A 34 1.75 -22.71 0.32
CA GLY A 34 0.94 -23.93 0.35
C GLY A 34 -0.49 -23.68 0.82
N VAL A 35 -1.36 -23.25 -0.10
CA VAL A 35 -2.77 -22.89 0.18
C VAL A 35 -3.79 -23.91 -0.33
N SER A 36 -3.32 -24.94 -1.05
CA SER A 36 -4.14 -26.01 -1.59
C SER A 36 -5.07 -26.66 -0.55
N ARG A 37 -6.38 -26.66 -0.83
CA ARG A 37 -7.47 -27.22 -0.02
C ARG A 37 -7.59 -26.68 1.41
N LYS A 38 -6.92 -25.56 1.73
CA LYS A 38 -6.95 -24.97 3.07
C LYS A 38 -8.35 -24.52 3.46
N SER A 39 -8.61 -24.53 4.77
CA SER A 39 -9.94 -24.24 5.31
C SER A 39 -10.42 -22.83 4.97
N PHE A 40 -9.54 -21.83 4.87
CA PHE A 40 -9.97 -20.43 4.64
C PHE A 40 -10.67 -20.28 3.29
N ILE A 41 -10.21 -21.03 2.28
CA ILE A 41 -10.86 -21.12 0.96
C ILE A 41 -12.27 -21.70 1.13
N GLY A 42 -12.38 -22.78 1.92
CA GLY A 42 -13.65 -23.40 2.22
C GLY A 42 -14.62 -22.46 2.95
N GLU A 43 -14.12 -21.67 3.88
CA GLU A 43 -14.91 -20.68 4.61
C GLU A 43 -15.41 -19.57 3.69
N ILE A 44 -14.52 -18.99 2.87
CA ILE A 44 -14.86 -17.90 1.94
C ILE A 44 -15.86 -18.36 0.85
N LEU A 45 -15.68 -19.58 0.33
CA LEU A 45 -16.50 -20.12 -0.77
C LEU A 45 -17.67 -21.00 -0.30
N ASN A 46 -17.89 -21.13 1.01
CA ASN A 46 -18.88 -22.03 1.61
C ASN A 46 -18.71 -23.50 1.19
N GLN A 47 -17.47 -23.98 1.04
CA GLN A 47 -17.10 -25.33 0.65
C GLN A 47 -16.49 -26.10 1.83
N ARG A 48 -17.34 -26.88 2.53
CA ARG A 48 -16.93 -27.65 3.72
C ARG A 48 -16.00 -28.82 3.38
N ASN A 49 -16.23 -29.47 2.25
CA ASN A 49 -15.41 -30.58 1.79
C ASN A 49 -14.10 -30.07 1.15
N PRO A 50 -12.91 -30.51 1.61
CA PRO A 50 -11.64 -30.14 0.98
C PRO A 50 -11.54 -30.46 -0.51
N GLU A 51 -12.19 -31.53 -0.99
CA GLU A 51 -12.15 -31.93 -2.41
C GLU A 51 -12.89 -30.95 -3.33
N GLU A 52 -13.91 -30.25 -2.81
CA GLU A 52 -14.68 -29.25 -3.57
C GLU A 52 -13.89 -27.94 -3.79
N ARG A 53 -12.76 -27.77 -3.10
CA ARG A 53 -11.96 -26.54 -3.10
C ARG A 53 -10.96 -26.45 -4.24
N LEU A 54 -11.07 -27.29 -5.28
CA LEU A 54 -10.15 -27.30 -6.41
C LEU A 54 -10.00 -25.90 -7.03
N ILE A 55 -11.11 -25.30 -7.44
CA ILE A 55 -11.11 -23.98 -8.10
C ILE A 55 -10.53 -22.91 -7.18
N GLY A 56 -11.00 -22.85 -5.93
CA GLY A 56 -10.49 -21.89 -4.95
C GLY A 56 -8.99 -22.06 -4.67
N SER A 57 -8.49 -23.30 -4.64
CA SER A 57 -7.06 -23.61 -4.47
C SER A 57 -6.23 -23.09 -5.64
N VAL A 58 -6.64 -23.43 -6.87
CA VAL A 58 -5.92 -23.04 -8.09
C VAL A 58 -5.90 -21.51 -8.24
N VAL A 59 -7.01 -20.83 -7.94
CA VAL A 59 -7.09 -19.37 -7.95
C VAL A 59 -6.17 -18.76 -6.89
N ALA A 60 -6.19 -19.25 -5.65
CA ALA A 60 -5.34 -18.75 -4.58
C ALA A 60 -3.84 -18.95 -4.89
N GLU A 61 -3.47 -20.07 -5.50
CA GLU A 61 -2.11 -20.37 -5.93
C GLU A 61 -1.65 -19.47 -7.09
N ALA A 62 -2.51 -19.20 -8.06
CA ALA A 62 -2.23 -18.23 -9.13
C ALA A 62 -2.02 -16.81 -8.57
N ILE A 63 -2.88 -16.38 -7.63
CA ILE A 63 -2.71 -15.10 -6.94
C ILE A 63 -1.40 -15.06 -6.15
N ALA A 64 -1.02 -16.16 -5.49
CA ALA A 64 0.26 -16.25 -4.78
C ALA A 64 1.45 -15.98 -5.73
N VAL A 65 1.43 -16.55 -6.94
CA VAL A 65 2.45 -16.31 -7.96
C VAL A 65 2.48 -14.86 -8.40
N LEU A 66 1.32 -14.26 -8.68
CA LEU A 66 1.21 -12.82 -9.01
C LEU A 66 1.79 -11.95 -7.89
N ASN A 67 1.59 -12.34 -6.64
CA ASN A 67 2.08 -11.65 -5.46
C ASN A 67 3.51 -12.00 -5.04
N GLY A 68 4.25 -12.76 -5.85
CA GLY A 68 5.68 -12.94 -5.66
C GLY A 68 6.13 -14.29 -5.13
N ALA A 69 5.23 -15.26 -4.95
CA ALA A 69 5.63 -16.63 -4.67
C ALA A 69 6.58 -17.16 -5.74
N ARG A 70 7.63 -17.88 -5.30
CA ARG A 70 8.60 -18.55 -6.18
C ARG A 70 8.36 -20.06 -6.25
N SER A 71 7.66 -20.62 -5.27
CA SER A 71 7.25 -22.03 -5.27
C SER A 71 5.84 -22.18 -4.73
N ILE A 72 5.11 -23.15 -5.27
CA ILE A 72 3.75 -23.51 -4.86
C ILE A 72 3.72 -24.97 -4.45
N ARG A 73 3.17 -25.24 -3.26
CA ARG A 73 2.88 -26.59 -2.76
C ARG A 73 1.40 -26.90 -2.95
N THR A 74 1.09 -27.78 -3.90
CA THR A 74 -0.30 -28.15 -4.26
C THR A 74 -0.54 -29.66 -4.20
N HIS A 75 -1.81 -30.05 -4.05
CA HIS A 75 -2.29 -31.42 -4.27
C HIS A 75 -2.82 -31.62 -5.71
N ASN A 76 -3.11 -30.55 -6.46
CA ASN A 76 -3.75 -30.60 -7.79
C ASN A 76 -2.74 -30.17 -8.87
N VAL A 77 -1.76 -31.04 -9.15
CA VAL A 77 -0.56 -30.66 -9.91
C VAL A 77 -0.88 -30.14 -11.32
N ASN A 78 -1.78 -30.79 -12.05
CA ASN A 78 -2.05 -30.47 -13.45
C ASN A 78 -2.77 -29.13 -13.62
N GLU A 79 -3.78 -28.87 -12.79
CA GLU A 79 -4.58 -27.65 -12.81
C GLU A 79 -3.75 -26.46 -12.35
N THR A 80 -2.99 -26.64 -11.25
CA THR A 80 -2.08 -25.61 -10.73
C THR A 80 -0.99 -25.28 -11.74
N ALA A 81 -0.39 -26.26 -12.43
CA ALA A 81 0.66 -26.00 -13.43
C ALA A 81 0.16 -25.10 -14.58
N GLN A 82 -1.06 -25.33 -15.07
CA GLN A 82 -1.67 -24.49 -16.10
C GLN A 82 -1.91 -23.06 -15.59
N ALA A 83 -2.46 -22.92 -14.39
CA ALA A 83 -2.74 -21.63 -13.79
C ALA A 83 -1.46 -20.83 -13.50
N ILE A 84 -0.42 -21.48 -12.99
CA ILE A 84 0.90 -20.87 -12.75
C ILE A 84 1.50 -20.37 -14.06
N LYS A 85 1.50 -21.18 -15.12
CA LYS A 85 2.04 -20.78 -16.43
C LYS A 85 1.39 -19.52 -16.97
N LEU A 86 0.07 -19.40 -16.80
CA LEU A 86 -0.67 -18.19 -17.17
C LEU A 86 -0.33 -17.02 -16.23
N ALA A 87 -0.34 -17.24 -14.92
CA ALA A 87 -0.05 -16.23 -13.91
C ALA A 87 1.36 -15.64 -14.08
N GLU A 88 2.38 -16.46 -14.35
CA GLU A 88 3.75 -16.00 -14.62
C GLU A 88 3.83 -15.12 -15.86
N LYS A 89 3.04 -15.42 -16.91
CA LYS A 89 3.01 -14.62 -18.13
C LYS A 89 2.33 -13.27 -17.92
N ILE A 90 1.31 -13.22 -17.06
CA ILE A 90 0.56 -12.00 -16.70
C ILE A 90 1.33 -11.15 -15.67
N ARG A 91 2.10 -11.79 -14.79
CA ARG A 91 2.80 -11.15 -13.69
C ARG A 91 3.66 -9.99 -14.20
N VAL A 92 3.37 -8.79 -13.69
CA VAL A 92 4.20 -7.61 -13.94
C VAL A 92 5.58 -7.88 -13.36
N LYS A 93 6.58 -7.92 -14.24
CA LYS A 93 7.98 -8.06 -13.83
C LYS A 93 8.44 -6.75 -13.23
N ARG A 94 9.23 -6.86 -12.18
CA ARG A 94 9.94 -5.70 -11.64
C ARG A 94 10.96 -5.22 -12.64
N ARG A 95 11.18 -3.91 -12.65
CA ARG A 95 12.32 -3.35 -13.35
C ARG A 95 13.57 -3.77 -12.58
N SER A 96 14.35 -4.62 -13.20
CA SER A 96 15.69 -4.96 -12.75
C SER A 96 16.66 -4.76 -13.90
N PHE A 97 17.88 -4.37 -13.56
CA PHE A 97 18.93 -4.11 -14.53
C PHE A 97 20.25 -4.65 -14.01
N GLU A 98 21.04 -5.23 -14.89
CA GLU A 98 22.38 -5.74 -14.56
C GLU A 98 23.35 -5.36 -15.66
N GLU A 99 24.27 -4.45 -15.35
CA GLU A 99 25.33 -4.03 -16.26
C GLU A 99 26.54 -3.51 -15.46
N PHE A 100 27.74 -3.67 -16.00
CA PHE A 100 29.00 -3.23 -15.36
C PHE A 100 29.20 -3.74 -13.92
N GLY A 101 28.63 -4.90 -13.58
CA GLY A 101 28.68 -5.46 -12.22
C GLY A 101 27.71 -4.81 -11.22
N VAL A 102 26.83 -3.92 -11.68
CA VAL A 102 25.78 -3.30 -10.86
C VAL A 102 24.45 -4.00 -11.09
N GLN A 103 23.87 -4.56 -10.04
CA GLN A 103 22.50 -5.08 -10.02
C GLN A 103 21.57 -4.06 -9.39
N ALA A 104 20.55 -3.62 -10.13
CA ALA A 104 19.54 -2.67 -9.67
C ALA A 104 18.15 -3.31 -9.73
N GLU A 105 17.32 -3.06 -8.71
CA GLU A 105 15.92 -3.48 -8.65
C GLU A 105 15.07 -2.31 -8.14
N GLU A 106 13.96 -2.04 -8.82
CA GLU A 106 12.99 -1.03 -8.39
C GLU A 106 12.09 -1.57 -7.26
N LEU A 107 12.13 -0.89 -6.10
CA LEU A 107 11.35 -1.25 -4.90
C LEU A 107 10.07 -0.42 -4.72
N SER A 108 9.83 0.58 -5.56
CA SER A 108 8.68 1.50 -5.42
C SER A 108 7.34 0.77 -5.54
N GLY A 109 6.37 1.16 -4.70
CA GLY A 109 4.99 0.65 -4.75
C GLY A 109 4.76 -0.73 -4.14
N GLN A 110 5.80 -1.35 -3.57
CA GLN A 110 5.74 -2.73 -3.06
C GLN A 110 5.89 -2.83 -1.54
N LEU A 111 6.61 -1.87 -0.95
CA LEU A 111 6.96 -1.87 0.46
C LEU A 111 6.28 -0.70 1.16
N ARG A 112 5.66 -0.97 2.31
CA ARG A 112 5.28 0.09 3.24
C ARG A 112 6.51 0.52 4.03
N LYS A 113 6.41 1.63 4.76
CA LYS A 113 7.45 2.13 5.67
C LYS A 113 8.03 1.00 6.53
N ILE A 114 7.20 0.18 7.17
CA ILE A 114 7.67 -0.91 8.04
C ILE A 114 8.51 -1.93 7.26
N ASP A 115 8.08 -2.30 6.06
CA ASP A 115 8.76 -3.31 5.24
C ASP A 115 10.10 -2.75 4.71
N LEU A 116 10.13 -1.46 4.33
CA LEU A 116 11.35 -0.80 3.90
C LEU A 116 12.34 -0.60 5.07
N MET A 117 11.86 -0.36 6.29
CA MET A 117 12.72 -0.27 7.48
C MET A 117 13.43 -1.60 7.73
N ASP A 118 12.69 -2.71 7.76
CA ASP A 118 13.27 -4.05 7.93
C ASP A 118 14.29 -4.37 6.83
N PHE A 119 13.98 -4.00 5.59
CA PHE A 119 14.91 -4.15 4.47
C PHE A 119 16.20 -3.37 4.66
N LEU A 120 16.12 -2.12 5.09
CA LEU A 120 17.30 -1.27 5.34
C LEU A 120 18.15 -1.82 6.50
N ILE A 121 17.53 -2.28 7.59
CA ILE A 121 18.23 -2.94 8.69
C ILE A 121 18.92 -4.22 8.20
N GLY A 122 18.27 -5.01 7.34
CA GLY A 122 18.87 -6.19 6.71
C GLY A 122 20.06 -5.88 5.79
N LEU A 123 20.17 -4.65 5.29
CA LEU A 123 21.35 -4.16 4.56
C LEU A 123 22.49 -3.68 5.49
N GLY A 124 22.27 -3.66 6.81
CA GLY A 124 23.24 -3.16 7.79
C GLY A 124 23.14 -1.66 8.06
N VAL A 125 22.03 -1.01 7.67
CA VAL A 125 21.77 0.39 8.03
C VAL A 125 21.40 0.46 9.51
N GLU A 126 21.95 1.44 10.23
CA GLU A 126 21.61 1.71 11.63
C GLU A 126 20.11 2.02 11.80
N GLU A 127 19.51 1.56 12.90
CA GLU A 127 18.06 1.54 13.12
C GLU A 127 17.40 2.92 12.98
N LYS A 128 17.96 3.95 13.61
CA LYS A 128 17.43 5.32 13.51
C LYS A 128 17.56 5.87 12.09
N GLY A 129 18.65 5.56 11.40
CA GLY A 129 18.82 5.84 9.98
C GLY A 129 17.74 5.18 9.12
N ALA A 130 17.47 3.89 9.36
CA ALA A 130 16.45 3.11 8.66
C ALA A 130 15.05 3.65 8.92
N GLU A 131 14.73 4.06 10.14
CA GLU A 131 13.44 4.67 10.49
C GLU A 131 13.20 5.96 9.70
N ILE A 132 14.19 6.84 9.62
CA ILE A 132 14.08 8.11 8.89
C ILE A 132 13.96 7.87 7.38
N MET A 133 14.75 6.94 6.83
CA MET A 133 14.78 6.68 5.39
C MET A 133 13.55 5.92 4.90
N SER A 134 13.03 5.00 5.70
CA SER A 134 11.82 4.24 5.35
C SER A 134 10.62 5.15 5.09
N LYS A 135 10.45 6.23 5.87
CA LYS A 135 9.40 7.24 5.66
C LYS A 135 9.52 8.01 4.35
N LYS A 136 10.71 8.09 3.76
CA LYS A 136 10.97 8.77 2.48
C LYS A 136 10.75 7.86 1.27
N GLY A 137 10.78 6.54 1.46
CA GLY A 137 10.57 5.59 0.36
C GLY A 137 9.11 5.29 0.06
N GLU A 138 8.19 5.60 0.98
CA GLU A 138 6.76 5.40 0.77
C GLU A 138 6.10 6.66 0.21
N PHE A 139 5.91 6.70 -1.11
CA PHE A 139 5.28 7.79 -1.84
C PHE A 139 3.77 7.56 -2.00
N LYS A 140 2.97 8.60 -1.76
CA LYS A 140 1.50 8.58 -1.83
C LYS A 140 1.00 9.53 -2.92
N VAL A 141 -0.04 9.08 -3.61
CA VAL A 141 -0.86 9.88 -4.52
C VAL A 141 -2.29 9.81 -3.99
N ILE A 142 -2.80 10.91 -3.44
CA ILE A 142 -4.09 10.96 -2.74
C ILE A 142 -5.02 11.92 -3.46
N LEU A 143 -6.15 11.43 -3.97
CA LEU A 143 -7.24 12.26 -4.46
C LEU A 143 -8.06 12.75 -3.27
N LEU A 144 -8.20 14.06 -3.14
CA LEU A 144 -9.07 14.71 -2.17
C LEU A 144 -10.18 15.41 -2.94
N GLU A 145 -11.42 15.03 -2.67
CA GLU A 145 -12.60 15.61 -3.32
C GLU A 145 -13.31 16.58 -2.40
N ASN A 146 -14.01 17.55 -3.00
CA ASN A 146 -14.84 18.53 -2.28
C ASN A 146 -14.06 19.42 -1.30
N ILE A 147 -12.86 19.86 -1.69
CA ILE A 147 -11.98 20.67 -0.85
C ILE A 147 -12.26 22.17 -1.06
N PRO A 148 -12.45 22.96 0.00
CA PRO A 148 -12.58 24.41 -0.12
C PRO A 148 -11.38 25.02 -0.85
N ILE A 149 -11.62 25.97 -1.76
CA ILE A 149 -10.53 26.62 -2.53
C ILE A 149 -9.44 27.15 -1.60
N LEU A 150 -9.80 27.82 -0.51
CA LEU A 150 -8.86 28.29 0.50
C LEU A 150 -7.95 27.15 1.03
N LEU A 151 -8.55 26.03 1.42
CA LEU A 151 -7.81 24.90 1.97
C LEU A 151 -6.95 24.20 0.90
N SER A 152 -7.41 24.16 -0.36
CA SER A 152 -6.61 23.62 -1.47
C SER A 152 -5.32 24.41 -1.72
N LEU A 153 -5.38 25.74 -1.58
CA LEU A 153 -4.22 26.63 -1.71
C LEU A 153 -3.26 26.48 -0.53
N VAL A 154 -3.81 26.35 0.69
CA VAL A 154 -3.01 26.05 1.90
C VAL A 154 -2.29 24.71 1.74
N LEU A 155 -2.99 23.66 1.30
CA LEU A 155 -2.37 22.35 1.04
C LEU A 155 -1.26 22.45 0.00
N LYS A 156 -1.49 23.18 -1.11
CA LYS A 156 -0.46 23.42 -2.14
C LYS A 156 0.79 24.06 -1.54
N GLN A 157 0.61 25.12 -0.76
CA GLN A 157 1.72 25.85 -0.15
C GLN A 157 2.50 24.98 0.86
N GLU A 158 1.79 24.28 1.75
CA GLU A 158 2.42 23.46 2.78
C GLU A 158 3.15 22.24 2.20
N MET A 159 2.57 21.60 1.18
CA MET A 159 3.22 20.50 0.46
C MET A 159 4.46 20.96 -0.28
N LEU A 160 4.40 22.07 -1.02
CA LEU A 160 5.58 22.65 -1.70
C LEU A 160 6.69 22.96 -0.70
N SER A 161 6.36 23.59 0.44
CA SER A 161 7.35 23.90 1.49
C SER A 161 8.00 22.64 2.10
N SER A 162 7.30 21.51 2.04
CA SER A 162 7.76 20.22 2.57
C SER A 162 8.48 19.38 1.51
N GLY A 163 8.50 19.82 0.24
CA GLY A 163 9.12 19.14 -0.89
C GLY A 163 8.23 18.12 -1.62
N GLY A 164 6.93 18.12 -1.34
CA GLY A 164 5.92 17.42 -2.13
C GLY A 164 5.13 18.39 -2.99
N ASP A 165 3.97 17.97 -3.51
CA ASP A 165 3.14 18.84 -4.33
C ASP A 165 1.63 18.52 -4.25
N VAL A 166 0.79 19.44 -4.72
CA VAL A 166 -0.64 19.26 -4.92
C VAL A 166 -1.02 19.74 -6.32
N ALA A 167 -1.65 18.89 -7.13
CA ALA A 167 -2.30 19.32 -8.36
C ALA A 167 -3.64 19.97 -8.00
N ILE A 168 -3.78 21.26 -8.33
CA ILE A 168 -4.99 22.06 -8.10
C ILE A 168 -5.57 22.52 -9.46
N PRO A 169 -6.90 22.57 -9.61
CA PRO A 169 -7.51 23.00 -10.87
C PRO A 169 -7.35 24.52 -11.07
N LYS A 170 -7.33 24.96 -12.34
CA LYS A 170 -7.11 26.37 -12.73
C LYS A 170 -8.01 27.36 -11.98
N LYS A 171 -9.27 26.99 -11.71
CA LYS A 171 -10.23 27.84 -10.97
C LYS A 171 -9.77 28.19 -9.55
N ALA A 172 -8.98 27.34 -8.89
CA ALA A 172 -8.51 27.58 -7.53
C ALA A 172 -7.39 28.63 -7.47
N LEU A 173 -6.64 28.83 -8.57
CA LEU A 173 -5.46 29.71 -8.61
C LEU A 173 -5.81 31.18 -8.35
N PHE A 174 -7.03 31.59 -8.67
CA PHE A 174 -7.50 32.97 -8.49
C PHE A 174 -8.15 33.20 -7.12
N GLY A 175 -8.13 32.20 -6.24
CA GLY A 175 -8.84 32.25 -4.96
C GLY A 175 -10.36 32.24 -5.13
N GLY A 176 -11.07 32.74 -4.12
CA GLY A 176 -12.52 32.81 -4.10
C GLY A 176 -13.19 31.67 -3.34
N GLU A 177 -14.47 31.46 -3.63
CA GLU A 177 -15.33 30.52 -2.92
C GLU A 177 -15.68 29.30 -3.78
N GLY A 178 -15.99 28.20 -3.10
CA GLY A 178 -16.41 26.96 -3.73
C GLY A 178 -15.48 25.79 -3.39
N LEU A 179 -15.80 24.66 -4.01
CA LEU A 179 -15.13 23.39 -3.78
C LEU A 179 -14.38 22.93 -5.03
N VAL A 180 -13.28 22.23 -4.81
CA VAL A 180 -12.39 21.69 -5.84
C VAL A 180 -11.91 20.29 -5.46
N ASN A 181 -11.59 19.49 -6.47
CA ASN A 181 -10.89 18.22 -6.28
C ASN A 181 -9.40 18.47 -6.54
N VAL A 182 -8.55 17.89 -5.71
CA VAL A 182 -7.09 18.04 -5.78
C VAL A 182 -6.41 16.69 -5.67
N VAL A 183 -5.21 16.57 -6.24
CA VAL A 183 -4.39 15.37 -6.09
C VAL A 183 -3.12 15.75 -5.36
N LEU A 184 -2.89 15.15 -4.19
CA LEU A 184 -1.71 15.36 -3.38
C LEU A 184 -0.64 14.31 -3.73
N PHE A 185 0.60 14.76 -3.85
CA PHE A 185 1.79 13.97 -4.16
C PHE A 185 2.84 14.16 -3.06
N GLY A 186 3.23 13.10 -2.37
CA GLY A 186 4.30 13.21 -1.38
C GLY A 186 4.61 11.93 -0.63
N THR A 187 5.77 11.91 0.02
CA THR A 187 6.19 10.82 0.89
C THR A 187 5.51 10.89 2.25
N VAL A 188 5.47 9.77 2.98
CA VAL A 188 4.99 9.75 4.38
C VAL A 188 5.73 10.79 5.24
N ALA A 189 7.05 10.94 5.08
CA ALA A 189 7.83 11.95 5.79
C ALA A 189 7.37 13.40 5.50
N GLN A 190 6.90 13.69 4.28
CA GLN A 190 6.40 15.01 3.89
C GLN A 190 4.99 15.23 4.44
N LEU A 191 4.14 14.22 4.33
CA LEU A 191 2.78 14.24 4.86
C LEU A 191 2.75 14.43 6.38
N GLU A 192 3.60 13.73 7.14
CA GLU A 192 3.74 13.91 8.59
C GLU A 192 4.03 15.38 8.96
N LYS A 193 4.89 16.06 8.18
CA LYS A 193 5.20 17.49 8.40
C LYS A 193 3.98 18.37 8.13
N VAL A 194 3.27 18.15 7.03
CA VAL A 194 2.08 18.93 6.67
C VAL A 194 0.96 18.72 7.69
N ILE A 195 0.68 17.47 8.07
CA ILE A 195 -0.33 17.12 9.09
C ILE A 195 -0.05 17.86 10.40
N LYS A 196 1.20 17.89 10.87
CA LYS A 196 1.57 18.61 12.10
C LYS A 196 1.23 20.09 12.01
N LYS A 197 1.48 20.73 10.86
CA LYS A 197 1.16 22.14 10.64
C LYS A 197 -0.34 22.39 10.55
N LEU A 198 -1.08 21.57 9.78
CA LEU A 198 -2.53 21.69 9.63
C LEU A 198 -3.26 21.57 10.98
N LYS A 199 -2.81 20.68 11.87
CA LYS A 199 -3.37 20.54 13.23
C LYS A 199 -3.34 21.85 14.05
N MET A 200 -2.43 22.76 13.75
CA MET A 200 -2.27 24.04 14.44
C MET A 200 -2.99 25.21 13.76
N MET A 201 -3.49 25.04 12.53
CA MET A 201 -4.15 26.09 11.76
C MET A 201 -5.65 26.10 12.01
N ARG A 202 -6.30 27.27 11.99
CA ARG A 202 -7.75 27.40 12.14
C ARG A 202 -8.28 28.47 11.21
N PHE A 203 -9.28 28.13 10.39
CA PHE A 203 -9.93 29.07 9.46
C PHE A 203 -11.39 29.28 9.85
N ASN A 204 -11.65 30.35 10.62
CA ASN A 204 -13.01 30.71 11.05
C ASN A 204 -13.99 30.93 9.89
N SER A 205 -13.50 31.35 8.72
CA SER A 205 -14.30 31.52 7.50
C SER A 205 -14.87 30.20 6.97
N LEU A 206 -14.13 29.10 7.08
CA LEU A 206 -14.58 27.76 6.65
C LEU A 206 -15.60 27.20 7.64
N ARG A 207 -15.32 27.33 8.95
CA ARG A 207 -16.22 26.88 10.02
C ARG A 207 -17.59 27.56 9.95
N LYS A 208 -17.61 28.89 9.72
CA LYS A 208 -18.87 29.65 9.53
C LYS A 208 -19.71 29.16 8.35
N ARG A 209 -19.09 28.52 7.36
CA ARG A 209 -19.75 27.94 6.18
C ARG A 209 -19.99 26.44 6.31
N ASN A 210 -19.74 25.86 7.49
CA ASN A 210 -19.84 24.43 7.74
C ASN A 210 -19.00 23.57 6.76
N LEU A 211 -17.82 24.07 6.40
CA LEU A 211 -16.86 23.38 5.55
C LEU A 211 -15.71 22.80 6.37
N ILE A 212 -15.05 21.77 5.85
CA ILE A 212 -13.86 21.17 6.45
C ILE A 212 -12.76 22.23 6.66
N ASP A 213 -12.20 22.28 7.87
CA ASP A 213 -11.10 23.16 8.25
C ASP A 213 -9.77 22.36 8.32
N ALA A 214 -8.66 23.05 8.56
CA ALA A 214 -7.33 22.45 8.52
C ALA A 214 -7.11 21.25 9.47
N PRO A 215 -7.53 21.26 10.76
CA PRO A 215 -7.28 20.12 11.63
C PRO A 215 -8.10 18.88 11.25
N GLU A 216 -9.34 19.04 10.77
CA GLU A 216 -10.14 17.93 10.27
C GLU A 216 -9.51 17.34 8.99
N MET A 217 -8.97 18.19 8.11
CA MET A 217 -8.17 17.72 6.97
C MET A 217 -6.91 16.97 7.41
N ALA A 218 -6.28 17.37 8.52
CA ALA A 218 -5.13 16.65 9.06
C ALA A 218 -5.50 15.24 9.53
N GLU A 219 -6.72 15.04 10.07
CA GLU A 219 -7.26 13.73 10.41
C GLU A 219 -7.50 12.88 9.16
N VAL A 220 -8.11 13.46 8.11
CA VAL A 220 -8.29 12.80 6.81
C VAL A 220 -6.96 12.31 6.25
N LEU A 221 -5.94 13.16 6.21
CA LEU A 221 -4.60 12.79 5.72
C LEU A 221 -3.91 11.74 6.60
N SER A 222 -4.17 11.76 7.92
CA SER A 222 -3.60 10.78 8.85
C SER A 222 -4.08 9.34 8.58
N ALA A 223 -5.25 9.17 7.93
CA ALA A 223 -5.76 7.85 7.57
C ALA A 223 -5.00 7.16 6.41
N PHE A 224 -4.12 7.90 5.71
CA PHE A 224 -3.39 7.40 4.53
C PHE A 224 -1.91 7.11 4.78
N ILE A 225 -1.40 7.37 5.99
CA ILE A 225 0.03 7.21 6.36
C ILE A 225 0.25 6.21 7.49
#